data_AF-A0A941C8S1-F1
#
_entry.id   AF-A0A941C8S1-F1
#
_cell.length_a   1.000
_cell.length_b   1.000
_cell.length_c   1.000
_cell.angle_alpha   90.00
_cell.angle_beta   90.00
_cell.angle_gamma   90.00
#
_symmetry.space_group_name_H-M   'P 1'
#
loop_
_entity.id
_entity.type
_entity.pdbx_description
1 polymer ?
#
loop_
_entity_poly.entity_id
_entity_poly.type
_entity_poly.pdbx_seq_one_letter_code
_entity_poly.pdbx_strand_id
1 'polypeptide(L)'
;MASIRIVLYKSKKRSDGKYPIVLRIIKDRRPSYLYLEWIDEKHWDQEKNKVKNSYHSASRLNNYLLKKLTEADDLILDFEANKKTYTSSQITETLKGRKPSKLFFKYSEEYFEGLLKLEKYSRVIADRGRIKKFKKFLGNKDIRFEEINQPMLNRFKMYLVTSEKKISERSIMNSFVVIRTIFNKAIKDNIVEQKYYPFGKNKVKIKFPETIKIGLEEDEIRAIEELDLPEKSTIWHTRNIFLFSFYLAGMRVSDVLRVKWNDIKDERIYYQMSKNKKVDSLKLPLKVKLILDYYKEDQRSQNDFIFPELKKAKEHNEKDLYIKSKTATKKFNHYLKQISEQAEINKKVTMHIARHSFGNIAGDKISPHMLQKLYRHSHLSTTIGYQGNFIHKEADDALDSVLDF
;
A
#
# COMPACT_ATOMS: atom_id res chain seq x y z
N MET A 1 -11.38 -9.36 32.93
CA MET A 1 -11.28 -10.75 32.46
C MET A 1 -12.03 -10.88 31.14
N ALA A 2 -11.55 -11.71 30.20
CA ALA A 2 -12.27 -11.95 28.96
C ALA A 2 -13.55 -12.78 29.21
N SER A 3 -14.63 -12.50 28.48
CA SER A 3 -15.84 -13.32 28.52
C SER A 3 -15.84 -14.30 27.36
N ILE A 4 -15.99 -15.60 27.64
CA ILE A 4 -16.07 -16.66 26.65
C ILE A 4 -17.45 -17.32 26.71
N ARG A 5 -18.10 -17.49 25.55
CA ARG A 5 -19.37 -18.25 25.44
C ARG A 5 -19.47 -18.96 24.10
N ILE A 6 -20.08 -20.16 24.10
CA ILE A 6 -20.60 -20.76 22.87
C ILE A 6 -21.96 -20.11 22.57
N VAL A 7 -22.19 -19.67 21.34
CA VAL A 7 -23.46 -19.07 20.91
C VAL A 7 -23.79 -19.45 19.46
N LEU A 8 -25.08 -19.45 19.13
CA LEU A 8 -25.53 -19.49 17.74
C LEU A 8 -25.45 -18.09 17.14
N TYR A 9 -24.64 -17.92 16.09
CA TYR A 9 -24.38 -16.62 15.49
C TYR A 9 -25.39 -16.29 14.37
N LYS A 10 -26.53 -15.72 14.77
CA LYS A 10 -27.67 -15.44 13.88
C LYS A 10 -27.41 -14.41 12.78
N SER A 11 -26.37 -13.59 12.89
CA SER A 11 -26.02 -12.59 11.87
C SER A 11 -25.40 -13.19 10.60
N LYS A 12 -25.19 -14.51 10.54
CA LYS A 12 -24.67 -15.21 9.36
C LYS A 12 -25.50 -16.46 9.10
N LYS A 13 -26.19 -16.50 7.96
CA LYS A 13 -26.98 -17.66 7.48
C LYS A 13 -26.33 -18.22 6.22
N ARG A 14 -26.18 -19.54 6.11
CA ARG A 14 -25.73 -20.21 4.87
C ARG A 14 -26.91 -20.41 3.91
N SER A 15 -26.59 -20.70 2.64
CA SER A 15 -27.56 -20.99 1.60
C SER A 15 -28.45 -22.20 1.91
N ASP A 16 -27.97 -23.14 2.73
CA ASP A 16 -28.71 -24.32 3.22
C ASP A 16 -29.61 -24.03 4.44
N GLY A 17 -29.71 -22.76 4.86
CA GLY A 17 -30.56 -22.35 5.97
C GLY A 17 -29.91 -22.42 7.36
N LYS A 18 -28.71 -22.99 7.48
CA LYS A 18 -28.05 -23.22 8.78
C LYS A 18 -27.33 -21.98 9.31
N TYR A 19 -27.19 -21.93 10.63
CA TYR A 19 -26.44 -20.90 11.36
C TYR A 19 -25.18 -21.49 11.99
N PRO A 20 -24.08 -20.72 12.11
CA PRO A 20 -22.87 -21.21 12.71
C PRO A 20 -22.96 -21.14 14.23
N ILE A 21 -22.54 -22.22 14.89
CA ILE A 21 -22.15 -22.24 16.29
C ILE A 21 -20.74 -21.66 16.38
N VAL A 22 -20.56 -20.65 17.23
CA VAL A 22 -19.29 -19.96 17.42
C VAL A 22 -18.89 -19.96 18.88
N LEU A 23 -17.59 -20.08 19.13
CA LEU A 23 -16.99 -19.65 20.38
C LEU A 23 -16.72 -18.14 20.29
N ARG A 24 -17.46 -17.37 21.07
CA ARG A 24 -17.36 -15.92 21.16
C ARG A 24 -16.49 -15.54 22.34
N ILE A 25 -15.42 -14.81 22.08
CA ILE A 25 -14.50 -14.26 23.09
C ILE A 25 -14.59 -12.74 23.05
N ILE A 26 -14.93 -12.11 24.18
CA ILE A 26 -15.03 -10.64 24.30
C ILE A 26 -14.00 -10.16 25.33
N LYS A 27 -13.13 -9.26 24.89
CA LYS A 27 -12.19 -8.56 25.78
C LYS A 27 -12.15 -7.09 25.39
N ASP A 28 -12.18 -6.19 26.37
CA ASP A 28 -12.14 -4.73 26.17
C ASP A 28 -13.18 -4.24 25.14
N ARG A 29 -14.42 -4.75 25.24
CA ARG A 29 -15.54 -4.49 24.32
C ARG A 29 -15.27 -4.88 22.85
N ARG A 30 -14.25 -5.71 22.58
CA ARG A 30 -13.91 -6.20 21.23
C ARG A 30 -14.21 -7.70 21.11
N PRO A 31 -15.29 -8.09 20.40
CA PRO A 31 -15.61 -9.49 20.18
C PRO A 31 -14.70 -10.12 19.12
N SER A 32 -14.35 -11.39 19.31
CA SER A 32 -13.78 -12.28 18.29
C SER A 32 -14.56 -13.60 18.26
N TYR A 33 -14.59 -14.24 17.10
CA TYR A 33 -15.40 -15.43 16.85
C TYR A 33 -14.56 -16.55 16.24
N LEU A 34 -14.58 -17.71 16.87
CA LEU A 34 -14.09 -18.97 16.31
C LEU A 34 -15.30 -19.79 15.85
N TYR A 35 -15.40 -20.03 14.55
CA TYR A 35 -16.47 -20.82 13.94
C TYR A 35 -16.19 -22.31 14.16
N LEU A 36 -17.15 -23.03 14.73
CA LEU A 36 -16.97 -24.41 15.16
C LEU A 36 -17.77 -25.39 14.31
N GLU A 37 -19.08 -25.18 14.16
CA GLU A 37 -19.97 -26.05 13.38
C GLU A 37 -21.21 -25.30 12.89
N TRP A 38 -22.02 -25.88 12.00
CA TRP A 38 -23.26 -25.30 11.48
C TRP A 38 -24.47 -26.15 11.85
N ILE A 39 -25.54 -25.52 12.31
CA ILE A 39 -26.75 -26.21 12.75
C ILE A 39 -28.02 -25.45 12.36
N ASP A 40 -29.11 -26.19 12.16
CA ASP A 40 -30.45 -25.61 12.06
C ASP A 40 -30.89 -25.02 13.40
N GLU A 41 -31.51 -23.85 13.36
CA GLU A 41 -31.93 -23.11 14.55
C GLU A 41 -32.85 -23.93 15.46
N LYS A 42 -33.71 -24.78 14.89
CA LYS A 42 -34.61 -25.66 15.65
C LYS A 42 -33.88 -26.58 16.62
N HIS A 43 -32.64 -26.96 16.32
CA HIS A 43 -31.81 -27.87 17.11
C HIS A 43 -30.92 -27.15 18.14
N TRP A 44 -30.96 -25.82 18.22
CA TRP A 44 -30.21 -25.05 19.20
C TRP A 44 -31.09 -24.63 20.39
N ASP A 45 -30.58 -24.81 21.61
CA ASP A 45 -31.19 -24.31 22.85
C ASP A 45 -30.51 -22.98 23.22
N GLN A 46 -31.25 -21.88 23.03
CA GLN A 46 -30.72 -20.53 23.23
C GLN A 46 -30.47 -20.19 24.70
N GLU A 47 -31.28 -20.71 25.62
CA GLU A 47 -31.14 -20.44 27.04
C GLU A 47 -29.96 -21.21 27.63
N LYS A 48 -29.84 -22.49 27.26
CA LYS A 48 -28.78 -23.37 27.76
C LYS A 48 -27.49 -23.28 26.94
N ASN A 49 -27.48 -22.51 25.84
CA ASN A 49 -26.37 -22.37 24.89
C ASN A 49 -25.77 -23.73 24.47
N LYS A 50 -26.64 -24.69 24.13
CA LYS A 50 -26.24 -26.05 23.76
C LYS A 50 -27.10 -26.61 22.64
N VAL A 51 -26.61 -27.67 22.02
CA VAL A 51 -27.38 -28.43 21.04
C VAL A 51 -28.45 -29.28 21.75
N LYS A 52 -29.70 -29.21 21.29
CA LYS A 52 -30.83 -29.97 21.82
C LYS A 52 -30.67 -31.47 21.54
N ASN A 53 -31.19 -32.30 22.44
CA ASN A 53 -31.18 -33.77 22.31
C ASN A 53 -31.86 -34.28 21.03
N SER A 54 -32.73 -33.47 20.40
CA SER A 54 -33.35 -33.76 19.08
C SER A 54 -32.35 -33.93 17.93
N TYR A 55 -31.10 -33.49 18.09
CA TYR A 55 -30.07 -33.60 17.07
C TYR A 55 -29.37 -34.95 17.18
N HIS A 56 -29.23 -35.68 16.06
CA HIS A 56 -28.76 -37.07 16.02
C HIS A 56 -27.39 -37.32 16.71
N SER A 57 -26.57 -36.28 16.86
CA SER A 57 -25.25 -36.33 17.50
C SER A 57 -25.07 -35.27 18.59
N ALA A 58 -26.16 -34.86 19.24
CA ALA A 58 -26.19 -33.78 20.24
C ALA A 58 -25.13 -33.94 21.33
N SER A 59 -25.01 -35.14 21.93
CA SER A 59 -24.04 -35.43 22.99
C SER A 59 -22.60 -35.23 22.49
N ARG A 60 -22.25 -35.82 21.34
CA ARG A 60 -20.92 -35.68 20.74
C ARG A 60 -20.58 -34.24 20.40
N LEU A 61 -21.52 -33.50 19.81
CA LEU A 61 -21.31 -32.10 19.43
C LEU A 61 -21.17 -31.22 20.67
N ASN A 62 -22.02 -31.39 21.69
CA ASN A 62 -21.89 -30.66 22.95
C ASN A 62 -20.55 -30.94 23.65
N ASN A 63 -20.07 -32.18 23.65
CA ASN A 63 -18.75 -32.51 24.21
C ASN A 63 -17.60 -31.82 23.44
N TYR A 64 -17.70 -31.75 22.10
CA TYR A 64 -16.73 -31.00 21.30
C TYR A 64 -16.75 -29.49 21.59
N LEU A 65 -17.94 -28.90 21.69
CA LEU A 65 -18.11 -27.48 22.03
C LEU A 65 -17.56 -27.17 23.43
N LEU A 66 -17.81 -28.04 24.40
CA LEU A 66 -17.27 -27.93 25.75
C LEU A 66 -15.74 -28.00 25.75
N LYS A 67 -15.15 -28.98 25.05
CA LYS A 67 -13.70 -29.08 24.90
C LYS A 67 -13.10 -27.80 24.33
N LYS A 68 -13.71 -27.20 23.32
CA LYS A 68 -13.25 -25.95 22.71
C LYS A 68 -13.38 -24.74 23.63
N LEU A 69 -14.38 -24.74 24.50
CA LEU A 69 -14.54 -23.73 25.54
C LEU A 69 -13.44 -23.87 26.61
N THR A 70 -13.19 -25.09 27.09
CA THR A 70 -12.11 -25.38 28.05
C THR A 70 -10.73 -25.02 27.50
N GLU A 71 -10.41 -25.40 26.25
CA GLU A 71 -9.15 -25.00 25.59
C GLU A 71 -8.96 -23.48 25.56
N ALA A 72 -10.06 -22.72 25.44
CA ALA A 72 -10.03 -21.26 25.41
C ALA A 72 -9.87 -20.63 26.80
N ASP A 73 -10.53 -21.21 27.81
CA ASP A 73 -10.38 -20.82 29.21
C ASP A 73 -8.96 -21.07 29.70
N ASP A 74 -8.40 -22.27 29.46
CA ASP A 74 -7.01 -22.62 29.81
C ASP A 74 -6.02 -21.63 29.19
N LEU A 75 -6.21 -21.32 27.91
CA LEU A 75 -5.35 -20.36 27.21
C LEU A 75 -5.43 -18.96 27.82
N ILE A 76 -6.63 -18.52 28.23
CA ILE A 76 -6.82 -17.22 28.89
C ILE A 76 -6.14 -17.19 30.25
N LEU A 77 -6.29 -18.26 31.04
CA LEU A 77 -5.61 -18.42 32.33
C LEU A 77 -4.08 -18.36 32.17
N ASP A 78 -3.53 -19.04 31.16
CA ASP A 78 -2.10 -18.98 30.85
C ASP A 78 -1.62 -17.55 30.52
N PHE A 79 -2.39 -16.80 29.73
CA PHE A 79 -2.05 -15.42 29.42
C PHE A 79 -2.09 -14.51 30.66
N GLU A 80 -3.07 -14.72 31.54
CA GLU A 80 -3.24 -13.94 32.77
C GLU A 80 -2.16 -14.28 33.82
N ALA A 81 -1.86 -15.56 34.03
CA ALA A 81 -0.80 -16.02 34.94
C ALA A 81 0.58 -15.46 34.58
N ASN A 82 0.86 -15.36 33.28
CA ASN A 82 2.12 -14.82 32.76
C ASN A 82 2.16 -13.27 32.69
N LYS A 83 1.16 -12.55 33.22
CA LYS A 83 1.00 -11.10 33.11
C LYS A 83 1.11 -10.57 31.66
N LYS A 84 0.75 -11.39 30.68
CA LYS A 84 0.82 -11.03 29.25
C LYS A 84 -0.45 -10.29 28.88
N THR A 85 -0.31 -9.11 28.29
CA THR A 85 -1.44 -8.45 27.62
C THR A 85 -1.90 -9.30 26.43
N TYR A 86 -3.20 -9.57 26.29
CA TYR A 86 -3.74 -10.37 25.17
C TYR A 86 -5.00 -9.75 24.56
N THR A 87 -5.41 -10.16 23.36
CA THR A 87 -6.66 -9.73 22.70
C THR A 87 -7.56 -10.93 22.40
N SER A 88 -8.88 -10.69 22.25
CA SER A 88 -9.84 -11.74 21.87
C SER A 88 -9.48 -12.41 20.54
N SER A 89 -8.94 -11.67 19.58
CA SER A 89 -8.48 -12.21 18.30
C SER A 89 -7.30 -13.19 18.43
N GLN A 90 -6.41 -12.98 19.40
CA GLN A 90 -5.24 -13.86 19.60
C GLN A 90 -5.62 -15.20 20.20
N ILE A 91 -6.57 -15.20 21.14
CA ILE A 91 -7.14 -16.43 21.69
C ILE A 91 -7.74 -17.25 20.53
N THR A 92 -8.55 -16.61 19.67
CA THR A 92 -9.15 -17.30 18.52
C THR A 92 -8.14 -17.80 17.49
N GLU A 93 -7.02 -17.10 17.22
CA GLU A 93 -6.01 -17.60 16.27
C GLU A 93 -5.17 -18.74 16.86
N THR A 94 -4.82 -18.65 18.14
CA THR A 94 -4.11 -19.72 18.84
C THR A 94 -4.94 -21.01 18.86
N LEU A 95 -6.24 -20.90 19.12
CA LEU A 95 -7.18 -22.04 19.10
C LEU A 95 -7.38 -22.66 17.70
N LYS A 96 -7.10 -21.92 16.62
CA LYS A 96 -7.07 -22.46 15.24
C LYS A 96 -5.79 -23.24 14.94
N GLY A 97 -4.91 -23.45 15.92
CA GLY A 97 -3.60 -24.08 15.75
C GLY A 97 -2.57 -23.18 15.08
N ARG A 98 -2.87 -21.89 14.86
CA ARG A 98 -1.93 -20.91 14.31
C ARG A 98 -1.17 -20.25 15.45
N LYS A 99 -0.08 -20.88 15.89
CA LYS A 99 0.92 -20.18 16.70
C LYS A 99 1.83 -19.39 15.74
N PRO A 100 1.80 -18.06 15.75
CA PRO A 100 2.68 -17.27 14.88
C PRO A 100 4.14 -17.61 15.17
N SER A 101 4.98 -17.62 14.14
CA SER A 101 6.39 -17.95 14.34
C SER A 101 7.09 -16.92 15.26
N LYS A 102 7.85 -17.40 16.24
CA LYS A 102 8.78 -16.56 17.02
C LYS A 102 10.03 -16.14 16.22
N LEU A 103 10.19 -16.68 15.01
CA LEU A 103 11.29 -16.36 14.11
C LEU A 103 10.89 -15.21 13.18
N PHE A 104 11.76 -14.21 13.07
CA PHE A 104 11.50 -12.96 12.38
C PHE A 104 11.22 -13.16 10.90
N PHE A 105 11.99 -13.97 10.18
CA PHE A 105 11.80 -14.10 8.73
C PHE A 105 10.59 -14.96 8.37
N LYS A 106 10.29 -16.02 9.14
CA LYS A 106 9.04 -16.77 9.00
C LYS A 106 7.83 -15.86 9.22
N TYR A 107 7.81 -15.10 10.31
CA TYR A 107 6.72 -14.17 10.58
C TYR A 107 6.63 -13.03 9.55
N SER A 108 7.77 -12.57 9.03
CA SER A 108 7.80 -11.60 7.92
C SER A 108 7.06 -12.14 6.69
N GLU A 109 7.19 -13.43 6.38
CA GLU A 109 6.52 -14.05 5.25
C GLU A 109 5.00 -14.17 5.48
N GLU A 110 4.57 -14.57 6.67
CA GLU A 110 3.14 -14.54 7.07
C GLU A 110 2.55 -13.13 6.91
N TYR A 111 3.29 -12.10 7.34
CA TYR A 111 2.91 -10.70 7.15
C TYR A 111 2.78 -10.33 5.66
N PHE A 112 3.70 -10.78 4.81
CA PHE A 112 3.65 -10.53 3.36
C PHE A 112 2.50 -11.26 2.67
N GLU A 113 2.19 -12.50 3.06
CA GLU A 113 1.02 -13.24 2.58
C GLU A 113 -0.28 -12.51 2.91
N GLY A 114 -0.40 -11.96 4.12
CA GLY A 114 -1.53 -11.10 4.51
C GLY A 114 -1.67 -9.88 3.60
N LEU A 115 -0.56 -9.20 3.29
CA LEU A 115 -0.57 -8.06 2.36
C LEU A 115 -0.90 -8.45 0.91
N LEU A 116 -0.51 -9.64 0.46
CA LEU A 116 -0.88 -10.15 -0.87
C LEU A 116 -2.38 -10.41 -0.99
N LYS A 117 -3.01 -10.93 0.06
CA LYS A 117 -4.48 -11.09 0.13
C LYS A 117 -5.22 -9.75 0.09
N LEU A 118 -4.57 -8.67 0.54
CA LEU A 118 -5.06 -7.30 0.45
C LEU A 118 -4.62 -6.58 -0.85
N GLU A 119 -4.10 -7.33 -1.82
CA GLU A 119 -3.65 -6.83 -3.14
C GLU A 119 -2.57 -5.75 -3.07
N LYS A 120 -1.78 -5.71 -1.98
CA LYS A 120 -0.70 -4.72 -1.78
C LYS A 120 0.61 -5.14 -2.47
N TYR A 121 0.53 -5.58 -3.73
CA TYR A 121 1.66 -6.18 -4.47
C TYR A 121 2.91 -5.30 -4.50
N SER A 122 2.77 -4.01 -4.80
CA SER A 122 3.91 -3.08 -4.86
C SER A 122 4.66 -2.97 -3.54
N ARG A 123 3.92 -2.98 -2.42
CA ARG A 123 4.50 -2.91 -1.08
C ARG A 123 5.23 -4.21 -0.77
N VAL A 124 4.60 -5.36 -1.01
CA VAL A 124 5.18 -6.67 -0.76
C VAL A 124 6.48 -6.87 -1.53
N ILE A 125 6.53 -6.53 -2.82
CA ILE A 125 7.73 -6.69 -3.63
C ILE A 125 8.89 -5.84 -3.10
N ALA A 126 8.61 -4.58 -2.75
CA ALA A 126 9.63 -3.68 -2.20
C ALA A 126 10.10 -4.14 -0.81
N ASP A 127 9.17 -4.51 0.07
CA ASP A 127 9.44 -4.88 1.46
C ASP A 127 10.16 -6.24 1.54
N ARG A 128 9.75 -7.26 0.75
CA ARG A 128 10.47 -8.53 0.62
C ARG A 128 11.89 -8.32 0.14
N GLY A 129 12.10 -7.44 -0.84
CA GLY A 129 13.45 -7.11 -1.31
C GLY A 129 14.35 -6.54 -0.21
N ARG A 130 13.80 -5.73 0.70
CA ARG A 130 14.52 -5.18 1.85
C ARG A 130 14.81 -6.25 2.91
N ILE A 131 13.83 -7.08 3.25
CA ILE A 131 13.99 -8.18 4.20
C ILE A 131 14.98 -9.24 3.67
N LYS A 132 15.00 -9.51 2.36
CA LYS A 132 15.99 -10.41 1.74
C LYS A 132 17.43 -9.91 1.95
N LYS A 133 17.67 -8.59 1.89
CA LYS A 133 18.99 -8.02 2.20
C LYS A 133 19.38 -8.23 3.66
N PHE A 134 18.44 -8.07 4.59
CA PHE A 134 18.66 -8.34 6.01
C PHE A 134 18.95 -9.83 6.27
N LYS A 135 18.22 -10.72 5.59
CA LYS A 135 18.47 -12.17 5.64
C LYS A 135 19.85 -12.54 5.09
N LYS A 136 20.28 -11.91 3.99
CA LYS A 136 21.62 -12.10 3.42
C LYS A 136 22.73 -11.66 4.39
N PHE A 137 22.55 -10.53 5.07
CA PHE A 137 23.47 -10.05 6.11
C PHE A 137 23.67 -11.07 7.23
N LEU A 138 22.62 -11.81 7.60
CA LEU A 138 22.66 -12.87 8.62
C LEU A 138 23.08 -14.25 8.06
N GLY A 139 23.71 -14.31 6.88
CA GLY A 139 24.15 -15.57 6.29
C GLY A 139 22.99 -16.50 5.90
N ASN A 140 21.84 -15.93 5.53
CA ASN A 140 20.60 -16.64 5.17
C ASN A 140 19.93 -17.45 6.29
N LYS A 141 20.39 -17.32 7.54
CA LYS A 141 19.77 -17.96 8.71
C LYS A 141 18.56 -17.17 9.20
N ASP A 142 17.64 -17.87 9.88
CA ASP A 142 16.55 -17.22 10.59
C ASP A 142 17.03 -16.70 11.95
N ILE A 143 16.24 -15.81 12.57
CA ILE A 143 16.62 -15.13 13.80
C ILE A 143 15.38 -14.89 14.67
N ARG A 144 15.51 -14.95 16.00
CA ARG A 144 14.43 -14.56 16.91
C ARG A 144 14.31 -13.05 17.01
N PHE A 145 13.12 -12.55 17.37
CA PHE A 145 12.92 -11.11 17.51
C PHE A 145 13.80 -10.51 18.61
N GLU A 146 14.02 -11.26 19.70
CA GLU A 146 14.81 -10.87 20.87
C GLU A 146 16.29 -10.63 20.54
N GLU A 147 16.79 -11.24 19.46
CA GLU A 147 18.17 -11.10 18.99
C GLU A 147 18.36 -9.84 18.11
N ILE A 148 17.27 -9.26 17.58
CA ILE A 148 17.33 -8.05 16.76
C ILE A 148 17.42 -6.83 17.68
N ASN A 149 18.64 -6.40 17.97
CA ASN A 149 18.95 -5.27 18.84
C ASN A 149 19.62 -4.09 18.09
N GLN A 150 19.83 -2.98 18.79
CA GLN A 150 20.44 -1.77 18.22
C GLN A 150 21.86 -2.03 17.65
N PRO A 151 22.79 -2.71 18.36
CA PRO A 151 24.09 -3.06 17.79
C PRO A 151 23.99 -3.83 16.47
N MET A 152 23.08 -4.81 16.38
CA MET A 152 22.87 -5.58 15.15
C MET A 152 22.37 -4.71 14.00
N LEU A 153 21.38 -3.85 14.25
CA LEU A 153 20.85 -2.95 13.22
C LEU A 153 21.92 -1.96 12.75
N ASN A 154 22.80 -1.49 13.64
CA ASN A 154 23.94 -0.66 13.26
C ASN A 154 24.93 -1.41 12.36
N ARG A 155 25.28 -2.66 12.69
CA ARG A 155 26.10 -3.51 11.80
C ARG A 155 25.42 -3.76 10.46
N PHE A 156 24.11 -3.95 10.45
CA PHE A 156 23.35 -4.08 9.21
C PHE A 156 23.38 -2.79 8.37
N LYS A 157 23.29 -1.61 9.00
CA LYS A 157 23.50 -0.32 8.31
C LYS A 157 24.88 -0.26 7.68
N MET A 158 25.94 -0.58 8.43
CA MET A 158 27.31 -0.60 7.92
C MET A 158 27.45 -1.55 6.72
N TYR A 159 26.93 -2.77 6.83
CA TYR A 159 26.89 -3.74 5.73
C TYR A 159 26.23 -3.20 4.45
N LEU A 160 25.13 -2.44 4.58
CA LEU A 160 24.46 -1.84 3.41
C LEU A 160 25.27 -0.70 2.79
N VAL A 161 25.94 0.11 3.61
CA VAL A 161 26.80 1.21 3.15
C VAL A 161 28.05 0.68 2.43
N THR A 162 28.70 -0.34 2.99
CA THR A 162 29.95 -0.91 2.46
C THR A 162 29.74 -1.94 1.35
N SER A 163 28.50 -2.33 1.06
CA SER A 163 28.20 -3.20 -0.07
C SER A 163 28.62 -2.58 -1.41
N GLU A 164 29.06 -3.40 -2.36
CA GLU A 164 29.49 -2.97 -3.71
C GLU A 164 28.46 -2.08 -4.43
N LYS A 165 27.16 -2.27 -4.13
CA LYS A 165 26.05 -1.51 -4.71
C LYS A 165 25.80 -0.14 -4.07
N LYS A 166 26.58 0.25 -3.05
CA LYS A 166 26.49 1.52 -2.29
C LYS A 166 25.03 1.99 -2.09
N ILE A 167 24.30 1.31 -1.21
CA ILE A 167 22.86 1.55 -1.03
C ILE A 167 22.63 2.94 -0.43
N SER A 168 21.77 3.74 -1.06
CA SER A 168 21.45 5.10 -0.59
C SER A 168 20.87 5.13 0.82
N GLU A 169 21.13 6.19 1.58
CA GLU A 169 20.65 6.33 2.96
C GLU A 169 19.12 6.20 3.07
N ARG A 170 18.37 6.84 2.15
CA ARG A 170 16.91 6.68 2.07
C ARG A 170 16.50 5.21 1.92
N SER A 171 17.24 4.41 1.16
CA SER A 171 16.96 2.97 0.97
C SER A 171 17.30 2.14 2.21
N ILE A 172 18.35 2.50 2.93
CA ILE A 172 18.70 1.91 4.24
C ILE A 172 17.58 2.19 5.23
N MET A 173 17.15 3.44 5.35
CA MET A 173 16.06 3.85 6.24
C MET A 173 14.75 3.14 5.91
N ASN A 174 14.42 2.99 4.63
CA ASN A 174 13.28 2.19 4.21
C ASN A 174 13.39 0.72 4.63
N SER A 175 14.59 0.14 4.67
CA SER A 175 14.78 -1.22 5.19
C SER A 175 14.48 -1.29 6.69
N PHE A 176 14.92 -0.28 7.45
CA PHE A 176 14.58 -0.16 8.88
C PHE A 176 13.08 0.07 9.11
N VAL A 177 12.40 0.81 8.25
CA VAL A 177 10.94 1.01 8.33
C VAL A 177 10.21 -0.34 8.24
N VAL A 178 10.64 -1.22 7.34
CA VAL A 178 10.00 -2.54 7.20
C VAL A 178 10.28 -3.41 8.42
N ILE A 179 11.53 -3.48 8.88
CA ILE A 179 11.88 -4.23 10.10
C ILE A 179 11.06 -3.72 11.29
N ARG A 180 11.01 -2.40 11.50
CA ARG A 180 10.20 -1.75 12.55
C ARG A 180 8.72 -2.09 12.42
N THR A 181 8.18 -2.11 11.21
CA THR A 181 6.76 -2.42 10.96
C THR A 181 6.45 -3.86 11.36
N ILE A 182 7.29 -4.80 10.96
CA ILE A 182 7.13 -6.22 11.28
C ILE A 182 7.28 -6.43 12.79
N PHE A 183 8.26 -5.78 13.42
CA PHE A 183 8.46 -5.84 14.88
C PHE A 183 7.26 -5.27 15.65
N ASN A 184 6.73 -4.11 15.25
CA ASN A 184 5.52 -3.53 15.84
C ASN A 184 4.31 -4.46 15.71
N LYS A 185 4.15 -5.12 14.55
CA LYS A 185 3.07 -6.08 14.34
C LYS A 185 3.27 -7.32 15.21
N ALA A 186 4.50 -7.81 15.36
CA ALA A 186 4.83 -8.93 16.23
C ALA A 186 4.55 -8.62 17.72
N ILE A 187 4.86 -7.41 18.18
CA ILE A 187 4.47 -6.95 19.53
C ILE A 187 2.95 -6.93 19.68
N LYS A 188 2.23 -6.34 18.71
CA LYS A 188 0.76 -6.32 18.71
C LYS A 188 0.16 -7.73 18.72
N ASP A 189 0.85 -8.69 18.14
CA ASP A 189 0.45 -10.09 18.10
C ASP A 189 0.99 -10.91 19.30
N ASN A 190 1.66 -10.27 20.26
CA ASN A 190 2.28 -10.88 21.44
C ASN A 190 3.31 -11.99 21.14
N ILE A 191 3.98 -11.87 20.01
CA ILE A 191 5.06 -12.78 19.58
C ILE A 191 6.37 -12.42 20.28
N VAL A 192 6.57 -11.13 20.53
CA VAL A 192 7.74 -10.58 21.23
C VAL A 192 7.30 -9.48 22.19
N GLU A 193 7.92 -9.42 23.36
CA GLU A 193 7.66 -8.38 24.36
C GLU A 193 8.24 -7.01 23.93
N GLN A 194 7.56 -5.93 24.35
CA GLN A 194 7.96 -4.55 24.06
C GLN A 194 9.39 -4.21 24.53
N LYS A 195 9.91 -4.88 25.58
CA LYS A 195 11.27 -4.66 26.11
C LYS A 195 12.36 -4.91 25.06
N TYR A 196 12.13 -5.85 24.13
CA TYR A 196 13.06 -6.18 23.05
C TYR A 196 13.01 -5.22 21.85
N TYR A 197 12.08 -4.26 21.83
CA TYR A 197 11.88 -3.37 20.69
C TYR A 197 13.12 -2.49 20.40
N PRO A 198 13.73 -2.54 19.20
CA PRO A 198 15.04 -1.91 18.98
C PRO A 198 15.00 -0.48 18.40
N PHE A 199 13.82 0.13 18.28
CA PHE A 199 13.65 1.49 17.72
C PHE A 199 13.16 2.48 18.78
N GLY A 200 13.53 3.77 18.66
CA GLY A 200 13.05 4.81 19.59
C GLY A 200 14.05 5.94 19.85
N LYS A 201 13.70 6.84 20.78
CA LYS A 201 14.49 8.05 21.13
C LYS A 201 15.92 7.72 21.58
N ASN A 202 16.10 6.61 22.32
CA ASN A 202 17.39 6.16 22.84
C ASN A 202 17.86 4.86 22.16
N LYS A 203 17.29 4.52 21.00
CA LYS A 203 17.64 3.32 20.22
C LYS A 203 17.86 3.71 18.76
N VAL A 204 17.62 2.80 17.81
CA VAL A 204 17.74 3.13 16.38
C VAL A 204 16.67 4.16 15.98
N LYS A 205 17.13 5.31 15.45
CA LYS A 205 16.28 6.35 14.87
C LYS A 205 16.20 6.18 13.36
N ILE A 206 14.99 6.30 12.82
CA ILE A 206 14.77 6.34 11.36
C ILE A 206 14.58 7.79 10.98
N LYS A 207 15.61 8.38 10.36
CA LYS A 207 15.59 9.75 9.84
C LYS A 207 15.87 9.68 8.35
N PHE A 208 14.96 10.20 7.53
CA PHE A 208 15.17 10.24 6.09
C PHE A 208 16.01 11.46 5.72
N PRO A 209 16.92 11.35 4.74
CA PRO A 209 17.58 12.51 4.18
C PRO A 209 16.54 13.40 3.50
N GLU A 210 16.79 14.71 3.50
CA GLU A 210 16.04 15.68 2.72
C GLU A 210 16.30 15.47 1.23
N THR A 211 15.33 15.80 0.40
CA THR A 211 15.44 15.68 -1.05
C THR A 211 14.70 16.84 -1.69
N ILE A 212 15.42 17.62 -2.48
CA ILE A 212 14.85 18.65 -3.34
C ILE A 212 14.07 17.95 -4.46
N LYS A 213 12.86 18.43 -4.74
CA LYS A 213 12.06 17.96 -5.88
C LYS A 213 12.23 18.98 -6.98
N ILE A 214 12.61 18.52 -8.16
CA ILE A 214 12.82 19.39 -9.32
C ILE A 214 11.77 19.02 -10.36
N GLY A 215 10.98 20.02 -10.79
CA GLY A 215 10.04 19.93 -11.89
C GLY A 215 10.66 20.45 -13.19
N LEU A 216 9.99 20.20 -14.31
CA LEU A 216 10.29 20.90 -15.56
C LEU A 216 9.63 22.28 -15.57
N GLU A 217 10.27 23.22 -16.26
CA GLU A 217 9.74 24.55 -16.58
C GLU A 217 8.77 24.50 -17.77
N GLU A 218 8.07 25.61 -18.01
CA GLU A 218 7.11 25.72 -19.11
C GLU A 218 7.78 25.51 -20.49
N ASP A 219 8.95 26.10 -20.71
CA ASP A 219 9.69 25.97 -21.97
C ASP A 219 10.22 24.54 -22.18
N GLU A 220 10.63 23.85 -21.11
CA GLU A 220 11.04 22.44 -21.19
C GLU A 220 9.86 21.52 -21.52
N ILE A 221 8.66 21.82 -21.01
CA ILE A 221 7.44 21.09 -21.40
C ILE A 221 7.10 21.34 -22.87
N ARG A 222 7.24 22.59 -23.34
CA ARG A 222 7.00 22.96 -24.73
C ARG A 222 8.00 22.28 -25.67
N ALA A 223 9.27 22.25 -25.31
CA ALA A 223 10.30 21.52 -26.06
C ALA A 223 9.93 20.04 -26.23
N ILE A 224 9.46 19.37 -25.18
CA ILE A 224 8.97 17.97 -25.27
C ILE A 224 7.77 17.84 -26.22
N GLU A 225 6.83 18.79 -26.16
CA GLU A 225 5.64 18.80 -27.00
C GLU A 225 5.97 18.93 -28.48
N GLU A 226 6.89 19.84 -28.82
CA GLU A 226 7.25 20.22 -30.18
C GLU A 226 8.26 19.29 -30.87
N LEU A 227 8.84 18.32 -30.15
CA LEU A 227 9.76 17.34 -30.75
C LEU A 227 9.17 16.67 -31.99
N ASP A 228 9.93 16.65 -33.09
CA ASP A 228 9.58 15.85 -34.26
C ASP A 228 9.92 14.38 -33.98
N LEU A 229 8.88 13.59 -33.69
CA LEU A 229 9.00 12.17 -33.35
C LEU A 229 8.22 11.35 -34.38
N PRO A 230 8.77 10.24 -34.89
CA PRO A 230 8.06 9.40 -35.85
C PRO A 230 6.70 8.97 -35.30
N GLU A 231 5.62 9.33 -35.99
CA GLU A 231 4.26 9.06 -35.53
C GLU A 231 4.06 7.55 -35.29
N LYS A 232 3.26 7.19 -34.29
CA LYS A 232 2.96 5.79 -33.92
C LYS A 232 4.18 5.00 -33.39
N SER A 233 5.37 5.58 -33.33
CA SER A 233 6.54 4.97 -32.70
C SER A 233 6.38 4.88 -31.18
N THR A 234 7.19 4.03 -30.54
CA THR A 234 7.14 3.87 -29.07
C THR A 234 7.60 5.14 -28.33
N ILE A 235 8.52 5.92 -28.90
CA ILE A 235 8.97 7.20 -28.32
C ILE A 235 7.87 8.26 -28.41
N TRP A 236 7.19 8.37 -29.55
CA TRP A 236 6.02 9.24 -29.74
C TRP A 236 4.88 8.87 -28.78
N HIS A 237 4.57 7.58 -28.66
CA HIS A 237 3.58 7.09 -27.71
C HIS A 237 3.96 7.44 -26.27
N THR A 238 5.24 7.30 -25.91
CA THR A 238 5.74 7.68 -24.58
C THR A 238 5.54 9.16 -24.29
N ARG A 239 5.83 10.05 -25.25
CA ARG A 239 5.54 11.48 -25.13
C ARG A 239 4.07 11.72 -24.83
N ASN A 240 3.16 11.06 -25.55
CA ASN A 240 1.71 11.22 -25.34
C ASN A 240 1.28 10.78 -23.93
N ILE A 241 1.80 9.67 -23.42
CA ILE A 241 1.52 9.21 -22.04
C ILE A 241 2.03 10.23 -21.01
N PHE A 242 3.21 10.80 -21.23
CA PHE A 242 3.80 11.82 -20.38
C PHE A 242 2.98 13.12 -20.37
N LEU A 243 2.63 13.64 -21.55
CA LEU A 243 1.84 14.85 -21.71
C LEU A 243 0.40 14.67 -21.17
N PHE A 244 -0.22 13.51 -21.40
CA PHE A 244 -1.51 13.17 -20.81
C PHE A 244 -1.46 13.22 -19.27
N SER A 245 -0.40 12.68 -18.67
CA SER A 245 -0.16 12.77 -17.22
C SER A 245 -0.01 14.23 -16.76
N PHE A 246 0.81 15.02 -17.46
CA PHE A 246 1.07 16.42 -17.14
C PHE A 246 -0.20 17.28 -17.23
N TYR A 247 -0.91 17.23 -18.35
CA TYR A 247 -2.13 18.02 -18.60
C TYR A 247 -3.29 17.69 -17.65
N LEU A 248 -3.30 16.47 -17.09
CA LEU A 248 -4.27 16.06 -16.07
C LEU A 248 -3.68 16.15 -14.66
N ALA A 249 -3.13 17.33 -14.34
CA ALA A 249 -2.62 17.69 -13.03
C ALA A 249 -1.56 16.73 -12.46
N GLY A 250 -0.70 16.17 -13.32
CA GLY A 250 0.31 15.20 -12.90
C GLY A 250 -0.29 13.87 -12.45
N MET A 251 -1.30 13.36 -13.17
CA MET A 251 -1.93 12.06 -12.90
C MET A 251 -0.86 10.97 -12.86
N ARG A 252 -0.89 10.07 -11.87
CA ARG A 252 0.17 9.03 -11.77
C ARG A 252 0.08 8.10 -12.98
N VAL A 253 1.23 7.71 -13.53
CA VAL A 253 1.27 6.77 -14.67
C VAL A 253 0.46 5.48 -14.43
N SER A 254 0.44 4.96 -13.20
CA SER A 254 -0.37 3.78 -12.86
C SER A 254 -1.88 4.03 -12.96
N ASP A 255 -2.32 5.27 -12.75
CA ASP A 255 -3.70 5.70 -12.89
C ASP A 255 -3.99 6.01 -14.37
N VAL A 256 -3.08 6.71 -15.07
CA VAL A 256 -3.16 6.98 -16.52
C VAL A 256 -3.37 5.69 -17.32
N LEU A 257 -2.57 4.66 -17.06
CA LEU A 257 -2.67 3.37 -17.76
C LEU A 257 -3.98 2.63 -17.49
N ARG A 258 -4.70 2.98 -16.42
CA ARG A 258 -5.96 2.33 -16.02
C ARG A 258 -7.20 3.09 -16.47
N VAL A 259 -7.04 4.26 -17.07
CA VAL A 259 -8.16 5.03 -17.61
C VAL A 259 -8.82 4.24 -18.74
N LYS A 260 -10.14 4.17 -18.69
CA LYS A 260 -11.00 3.55 -19.70
C LYS A 260 -11.83 4.61 -20.42
N TRP A 261 -12.40 4.24 -21.56
CA TRP A 261 -13.24 5.16 -22.33
C TRP A 261 -14.49 5.61 -21.56
N ASN A 262 -15.11 4.73 -20.78
CA ASN A 262 -16.28 5.05 -19.94
C ASN A 262 -15.96 5.95 -18.73
N ASP A 263 -14.68 6.17 -18.42
CA ASP A 263 -14.25 7.15 -17.41
C ASP A 263 -14.37 8.59 -17.95
N ILE A 264 -14.55 8.76 -19.27
CA ILE A 264 -14.71 10.06 -19.91
C ILE A 264 -16.19 10.32 -20.19
N LYS A 265 -16.73 11.39 -19.61
CA LYS A 265 -18.12 11.86 -19.80
C LYS A 265 -18.18 13.37 -19.72
N ASP A 266 -19.01 13.98 -20.57
CA ASP A 266 -19.31 15.42 -20.53
C ASP A 266 -18.05 16.30 -20.44
N GLU A 267 -17.07 16.04 -21.31
CA GLU A 267 -15.81 16.79 -21.38
C GLU A 267 -14.96 16.72 -20.10
N ARG A 268 -15.13 15.66 -19.31
CA ARG A 268 -14.40 15.40 -18.08
C ARG A 268 -13.94 13.95 -18.01
N ILE A 269 -12.82 13.76 -17.33
CA ILE A 269 -12.37 12.44 -16.89
C ILE A 269 -12.74 12.24 -15.42
N TYR A 270 -13.34 11.10 -15.11
CA TYR A 270 -13.69 10.63 -13.77
C TYR A 270 -12.86 9.39 -13.47
N TYR A 271 -12.04 9.41 -12.42
CA TYR A 271 -11.18 8.26 -12.14
C TYR A 271 -10.99 8.03 -10.65
N GLN A 272 -10.68 6.78 -10.31
CA GLN A 272 -10.34 6.39 -8.95
C GLN A 272 -8.83 6.13 -8.85
N MET A 273 -8.14 6.90 -7.99
CA MET A 273 -6.71 6.72 -7.77
C MET A 273 -6.42 5.32 -7.20
N SER A 274 -5.57 4.54 -7.87
CA SER A 274 -5.22 3.17 -7.48
C SER A 274 -4.61 3.07 -6.07
N LYS A 275 -3.79 4.06 -5.69
CA LYS A 275 -3.04 4.06 -4.43
C LYS A 275 -3.91 4.28 -3.18
N ASN A 276 -4.92 5.15 -3.25
CA ASN A 276 -5.69 5.61 -2.07
C ASN A 276 -7.20 5.42 -2.24
N LYS A 277 -7.66 4.92 -3.39
CA LYS A 277 -9.07 4.69 -3.74
C LYS A 277 -9.97 5.95 -3.68
N LYS A 278 -9.36 7.14 -3.65
CA LYS A 278 -10.07 8.41 -3.77
C LYS A 278 -10.53 8.61 -5.21
N VAL A 279 -11.76 9.08 -5.36
CA VAL A 279 -12.32 9.50 -6.65
C VAL A 279 -11.93 10.95 -6.91
N ASP A 280 -11.70 11.26 -8.18
CA ASP A 280 -11.42 12.61 -8.66
C ASP A 280 -12.05 12.84 -10.04
N SER A 281 -12.18 14.11 -10.42
CA SER A 281 -12.59 14.49 -11.77
C SER A 281 -11.86 15.73 -12.25
N LEU A 282 -11.45 15.71 -13.52
CA LEU A 282 -10.73 16.82 -14.16
C LEU A 282 -11.42 17.16 -15.48
N LYS A 283 -11.51 18.47 -15.79
CA LYS A 283 -11.93 18.93 -17.12
C LYS A 283 -10.91 18.45 -18.15
N LEU A 284 -11.35 17.98 -19.31
CA LEU A 284 -10.48 17.58 -20.40
C LEU A 284 -9.95 18.82 -21.14
N PRO A 285 -8.63 19.11 -21.08
CA PRO A 285 -8.03 20.17 -21.89
C PRO A 285 -8.03 19.77 -23.37
N LEU A 286 -8.04 20.76 -24.28
CA LEU A 286 -7.98 20.51 -25.73
C LEU A 286 -6.79 19.63 -26.12
N LYS A 287 -5.61 19.88 -25.54
CA LYS A 287 -4.40 19.07 -25.77
C LYS A 287 -4.58 17.59 -25.41
N VAL A 288 -5.39 17.28 -24.40
CA VAL A 288 -5.72 15.89 -24.06
C VAL A 288 -6.70 15.30 -25.07
N LYS A 289 -7.66 16.07 -25.57
CA LYS A 289 -8.59 15.58 -26.62
C LYS A 289 -7.84 15.16 -27.87
N LEU A 290 -6.87 15.96 -28.33
CA LEU A 290 -6.03 15.61 -29.48
C LEU A 290 -5.28 14.29 -29.27
N ILE A 291 -4.77 14.04 -28.06
CA ILE A 291 -4.16 12.75 -27.70
C ILE A 291 -5.21 11.63 -27.77
N LEU A 292 -6.41 11.85 -27.22
CA LEU A 292 -7.48 10.86 -27.20
C LEU A 292 -7.99 10.49 -28.59
N ASP A 293 -8.13 11.46 -29.49
CA ASP A 293 -8.64 11.25 -30.85
C ASP A 293 -7.81 10.19 -31.59
N TYR A 294 -6.49 10.21 -31.42
CA TYR A 294 -5.60 9.17 -31.95
C TYR A 294 -5.90 7.77 -31.38
N TYR A 295 -6.07 7.64 -30.06
CA TYR A 295 -6.29 6.31 -29.44
C TYR A 295 -7.69 5.77 -29.67
N LYS A 296 -8.63 6.62 -30.13
CA LYS A 296 -10.02 6.24 -30.41
C LYS A 296 -10.11 5.18 -31.51
N GLU A 297 -9.17 5.16 -32.45
CA GLU A 297 -9.11 4.15 -33.53
C GLU A 297 -8.93 2.71 -33.00
N ASP A 298 -8.25 2.53 -31.86
CA ASP A 298 -8.04 1.21 -31.23
C ASP A 298 -9.10 0.92 -30.14
N GLN A 299 -10.17 1.72 -30.04
CA GLN A 299 -11.24 1.49 -29.07
C GLN A 299 -12.08 0.27 -29.45
N ARG A 300 -12.07 -0.77 -28.59
CA ARG A 300 -12.90 -1.98 -28.81
C ARG A 300 -14.26 -1.92 -28.15
N SER A 301 -14.37 -1.19 -27.05
CA SER A 301 -15.61 -0.98 -26.30
C SER A 301 -15.50 0.22 -25.37
N GLN A 302 -16.60 0.62 -24.73
CA GLN A 302 -16.58 1.66 -23.70
C GLN A 302 -15.82 1.25 -22.43
N ASN A 303 -15.73 -0.05 -22.13
CA ASN A 303 -15.00 -0.56 -20.95
C ASN A 303 -13.52 -0.87 -21.26
N ASP A 304 -13.07 -0.59 -22.48
CA ASP A 304 -11.69 -0.80 -22.91
C ASP A 304 -10.77 0.28 -22.32
N PHE A 305 -9.50 -0.10 -22.08
CA PHE A 305 -8.49 0.86 -21.65
C PHE A 305 -8.17 1.81 -22.80
N ILE A 306 -7.87 3.07 -22.47
CA ILE A 306 -7.46 4.05 -23.51
C ILE A 306 -6.11 3.66 -24.09
N PHE A 307 -5.15 3.34 -23.22
CA PHE A 307 -3.78 3.01 -23.62
C PHE A 307 -3.54 1.50 -23.76
N PRO A 308 -2.70 1.07 -24.72
CA PRO A 308 -2.58 -0.33 -25.12
C PRO A 308 -1.96 -1.26 -24.06
N GLU A 309 -1.20 -0.74 -23.09
CA GLU A 309 -0.44 -1.50 -22.09
C GLU A 309 -1.28 -2.51 -21.31
N LEU A 310 -2.52 -2.14 -20.98
CA LEU A 310 -3.41 -2.95 -20.14
C LEU A 310 -4.51 -3.66 -20.92
N LYS A 311 -4.64 -3.44 -22.24
CA LYS A 311 -5.67 -4.10 -23.09
C LYS A 311 -5.56 -5.63 -23.11
N LYS A 312 -4.34 -6.17 -22.95
CA LYS A 312 -4.07 -7.61 -22.86
C LYS A 312 -3.93 -8.09 -21.40
N ALA A 313 -4.42 -7.34 -20.42
CA ALA A 313 -4.42 -7.79 -19.03
C ALA A 313 -5.50 -8.84 -18.81
N LYS A 314 -5.21 -9.85 -17.99
CA LYS A 314 -6.20 -10.85 -17.60
C LYS A 314 -7.33 -10.16 -16.81
N GLU A 315 -8.56 -10.46 -17.18
CA GLU A 315 -9.73 -9.89 -16.54
C GLU A 315 -9.73 -10.18 -15.03
N HIS A 316 -10.14 -9.18 -14.23
CA HIS A 316 -10.18 -9.24 -12.76
C HIS A 316 -8.86 -9.66 -12.07
N ASN A 317 -7.70 -9.49 -12.72
CA ASN A 317 -6.41 -9.85 -12.15
C ASN A 317 -5.56 -8.62 -11.80
N GLU A 318 -5.72 -8.13 -10.56
CA GLU A 318 -5.00 -6.94 -10.08
C GLU A 318 -3.47 -7.13 -10.05
N LYS A 319 -3.00 -8.37 -9.84
CA LYS A 319 -1.56 -8.71 -9.90
C LYS A 319 -1.01 -8.52 -11.32
N ASP A 320 -1.74 -8.98 -12.33
CA ASP A 320 -1.34 -8.85 -13.73
C ASP A 320 -1.34 -7.38 -14.19
N LEU A 321 -2.39 -6.63 -13.82
CA LEU A 321 -2.46 -5.18 -14.06
C LEU A 321 -1.27 -4.46 -13.43
N TYR A 322 -0.90 -4.79 -12.20
CA TYR A 322 0.27 -4.23 -11.53
C TYR A 322 1.58 -4.56 -12.28
N ILE A 323 1.78 -5.82 -12.69
CA ILE A 323 3.00 -6.24 -13.40
C ILE A 323 3.12 -5.51 -14.73
N LYS A 324 2.05 -5.47 -15.53
CA LYS A 324 2.02 -4.77 -16.83
C LYS A 324 2.26 -3.28 -16.67
N SER A 325 1.60 -2.63 -15.70
CA SER A 325 1.82 -1.21 -15.38
C SER A 325 3.28 -0.91 -15.02
N LYS A 326 3.91 -1.80 -14.23
CA LYS A 326 5.33 -1.67 -13.84
C LYS A 326 6.26 -1.83 -15.04
N THR A 327 6.01 -2.80 -15.91
CA THR A 327 6.79 -3.01 -17.13
C THR A 327 6.66 -1.82 -18.08
N ALA A 328 5.43 -1.33 -18.29
CA ALA A 328 5.16 -0.13 -19.07
C ALA A 328 5.89 1.10 -18.52
N THR A 329 5.82 1.33 -17.20
CA THR A 329 6.51 2.48 -16.57
C THR A 329 8.04 2.42 -16.81
N LYS A 330 8.65 1.23 -16.80
CA LYS A 330 10.07 1.07 -17.13
C LYS A 330 10.36 1.42 -18.59
N LYS A 331 9.51 0.94 -19.51
CA LYS A 331 9.59 1.25 -20.96
C LYS A 331 9.50 2.76 -21.17
N PHE A 332 8.50 3.42 -20.58
CA PHE A 332 8.34 4.87 -20.69
C PHE A 332 9.53 5.64 -20.12
N ASN A 333 10.04 5.27 -18.95
CA ASN A 333 11.22 5.93 -18.39
C ASN A 333 12.49 5.75 -19.23
N HIS A 334 12.58 4.68 -20.02
CA HIS A 334 13.68 4.49 -20.96
C HIS A 334 13.58 5.47 -22.13
N TYR A 335 12.40 5.56 -22.77
CA TYR A 335 12.17 6.50 -23.88
C TYR A 335 12.13 7.96 -23.42
N LEU A 336 11.69 8.26 -22.19
CA LEU A 336 11.75 9.61 -21.64
C LEU A 336 13.18 10.13 -21.48
N LYS A 337 14.16 9.23 -21.29
CA LYS A 337 15.57 9.62 -21.31
C LYS A 337 15.99 10.10 -22.70
N GLN A 338 15.56 9.40 -23.75
CA GLN A 338 15.84 9.81 -25.14
C GLN A 338 15.11 11.11 -25.49
N ILE A 339 13.86 11.26 -25.06
CA ILE A 339 13.08 12.49 -25.22
C ILE A 339 13.80 13.66 -24.53
N SER A 340 14.29 13.49 -23.30
CA SER A 340 15.03 14.57 -22.63
C SER A 340 16.35 14.90 -23.32
N GLU A 341 17.04 13.92 -23.87
CA GLU A 341 18.26 14.14 -24.65
C GLU A 341 17.96 14.92 -25.95
N GLN A 342 16.88 14.59 -26.67
CA GLN A 342 16.47 15.30 -27.89
C GLN A 342 15.90 16.70 -27.64
N ALA A 343 15.26 16.91 -26.49
CA ALA A 343 14.72 18.21 -26.08
C ALA A 343 15.76 19.08 -25.35
N GLU A 344 17.01 18.65 -25.27
CA GLU A 344 18.12 19.36 -24.59
C GLU A 344 17.84 19.64 -23.10
N ILE A 345 17.08 18.76 -22.45
CA ILE A 345 16.72 18.87 -21.04
C ILE A 345 17.74 18.13 -20.18
N ASN A 346 18.49 18.90 -19.38
CA ASN A 346 19.49 18.36 -18.44
C ASN A 346 18.86 17.66 -17.22
N LYS A 347 17.59 17.96 -16.91
CA LYS A 347 16.86 17.37 -15.78
C LYS A 347 16.53 15.91 -16.08
N LYS A 348 16.56 15.06 -15.05
CA LYS A 348 16.20 13.64 -15.19
C LYS A 348 14.69 13.46 -15.43
N VAL A 349 14.29 13.20 -16.67
CA VAL A 349 12.89 13.00 -17.02
C VAL A 349 12.45 11.55 -16.76
N THR A 350 11.42 11.39 -15.92
CA THR A 350 10.74 10.12 -15.69
C THR A 350 9.24 10.36 -15.64
N MET A 351 8.40 9.34 -15.72
CA MET A 351 6.94 9.51 -15.62
C MET A 351 6.49 10.24 -14.34
N HIS A 352 7.28 10.20 -13.26
CA HIS A 352 6.94 10.93 -12.05
C HIS A 352 7.21 12.43 -12.15
N ILE A 353 8.14 12.86 -13.01
CA ILE A 353 8.48 14.29 -13.15
C ILE A 353 7.30 15.07 -13.71
N ALA A 354 6.41 14.49 -14.53
CA ALA A 354 5.19 15.16 -15.00
C ALA A 354 4.37 15.78 -13.85
N ARG A 355 4.31 15.10 -12.70
CA ARG A 355 3.65 15.63 -11.51
C ARG A 355 4.44 16.76 -10.85
N HIS A 356 5.75 16.65 -10.81
CA HIS A 356 6.62 17.72 -10.29
C HIS A 356 6.58 18.94 -11.20
N SER A 357 6.64 18.78 -12.52
CA SER A 357 6.51 19.86 -13.50
C SER A 357 5.17 20.57 -13.38
N PHE A 358 4.05 19.81 -13.30
CA PHE A 358 2.75 20.44 -13.08
C PHE A 358 2.73 21.20 -11.75
N GLY A 359 3.34 20.66 -10.69
CA GLY A 359 3.44 21.35 -9.41
C GLY A 359 4.30 22.60 -9.44
N ASN A 360 5.41 22.57 -10.16
CA ASN A 360 6.31 23.69 -10.38
C ASN A 360 5.58 24.83 -11.08
N ILE A 361 5.03 24.55 -12.27
CA ILE A 361 4.34 25.55 -13.10
C ILE A 361 3.04 26.06 -12.43
N ALA A 362 2.35 25.20 -11.68
CA ALA A 362 1.11 25.60 -11.01
C ALA A 362 1.34 26.33 -9.69
N GLY A 363 2.50 26.18 -9.04
CA GLY A 363 2.82 26.86 -7.78
C GLY A 363 2.67 28.38 -7.90
N ASP A 364 3.14 28.93 -9.02
CA ASP A 364 3.12 30.36 -9.30
C ASP A 364 1.74 30.87 -9.80
N LYS A 365 0.84 29.96 -10.18
CA LYS A 365 -0.42 30.30 -10.88
C LYS A 365 -1.68 29.94 -10.10
N ILE A 366 -1.58 29.04 -9.10
CA ILE A 366 -2.73 28.41 -8.46
C ILE A 366 -2.53 28.40 -6.94
N SER A 367 -3.56 28.83 -6.20
CA SER A 367 -3.49 28.83 -4.74
C SER A 367 -3.29 27.42 -4.14
N PRO A 368 -2.59 27.30 -3.00
CA PRO A 368 -2.35 26.01 -2.33
C PRO A 368 -3.63 25.19 -2.05
N HIS A 369 -4.75 25.87 -1.75
CA HIS A 369 -6.05 25.22 -1.55
C HIS A 369 -6.57 24.55 -2.82
N MET A 370 -6.46 25.21 -3.96
CA MET A 370 -6.90 24.64 -5.23
C MET A 370 -5.96 23.51 -5.68
N LEU A 371 -4.65 23.65 -5.46
CA LEU A 371 -3.68 22.57 -5.69
C LEU A 371 -3.94 21.34 -4.81
N GLN A 372 -4.34 21.54 -3.55
CA GLN A 372 -4.77 20.43 -2.68
C GLN A 372 -5.95 19.66 -3.29
N LYS A 373 -6.91 20.37 -3.88
CA LYS A 373 -8.06 19.77 -4.57
C LYS A 373 -7.60 18.97 -5.80
N LEU A 374 -6.74 19.54 -6.64
CA LEU A 374 -6.20 18.89 -7.84
C LEU A 374 -5.34 17.64 -7.53
N TYR A 375 -4.54 17.66 -6.45
CA TYR A 375 -3.72 16.50 -6.06
C TYR A 375 -4.46 15.49 -5.18
N ARG A 376 -5.64 15.87 -4.67
CA ARG A 376 -6.44 15.14 -3.67
C ARG A 376 -5.65 14.81 -2.39
N HIS A 377 -4.79 15.72 -1.96
CA HIS A 377 -4.08 15.62 -0.68
C HIS A 377 -5.07 15.74 0.48
N SER A 378 -4.96 14.85 1.48
CA SER A 378 -5.89 14.86 2.62
C SER A 378 -5.76 16.10 3.51
N HIS A 379 -4.55 16.65 3.61
CA HIS A 379 -4.25 17.80 4.45
C HIS A 379 -3.52 18.85 3.64
N LEU A 380 -3.85 20.12 3.87
CA LEU A 380 -3.21 21.26 3.22
C LEU A 380 -1.71 21.28 3.51
N SER A 381 -1.28 20.89 4.71
CA SER A 381 0.13 20.76 5.08
C SER A 381 0.93 19.86 4.13
N THR A 382 0.30 18.83 3.56
CA THR A 382 0.95 17.97 2.55
C THR A 382 1.16 18.73 1.24
N THR A 383 0.22 19.59 0.85
CA THR A 383 0.35 20.44 -0.34
C THR A 383 1.35 21.56 -0.11
N ILE A 384 1.30 22.25 1.03
CA ILE A 384 2.27 23.29 1.39
C ILE A 384 3.68 22.71 1.43
N GLY A 385 3.91 21.61 2.14
CA GLY A 385 5.23 20.97 2.17
C GLY A 385 5.64 20.34 0.83
N TYR A 386 4.71 20.12 -0.10
CA TYR A 386 5.01 19.71 -1.46
C TYR A 386 5.39 20.90 -2.35
N GLN A 387 4.61 21.99 -2.27
CA GLN A 387 4.77 23.22 -3.03
C GLN A 387 5.97 24.05 -2.58
N GLY A 388 6.32 24.03 -1.29
CA GLY A 388 7.56 24.63 -0.79
C GLY A 388 8.85 23.99 -1.32
N ASN A 389 8.79 22.99 -2.22
CA ASN A 389 9.95 22.55 -2.99
C ASN A 389 10.06 23.24 -4.37
N PHE A 390 9.10 24.09 -4.71
CA PHE A 390 8.93 24.69 -6.04
C PHE A 390 8.69 26.20 -5.99
N ILE A 391 8.28 26.75 -4.84
CA ILE A 391 8.16 28.20 -4.62
C ILE A 391 9.58 28.74 -4.47
N HIS A 392 10.21 29.04 -5.61
CA HIS A 392 11.48 29.73 -5.69
C HIS A 392 11.26 31.21 -5.96
N LYS A 393 10.37 31.53 -6.90
CA LYS A 393 10.10 32.91 -7.32
C LYS A 393 9.72 33.85 -6.17
N GLU A 394 8.75 33.52 -5.32
CA GLU A 394 8.40 34.41 -4.20
C GLU A 394 9.54 34.57 -3.18
N ALA A 395 10.39 33.55 -3.02
CA ALA A 395 11.54 33.61 -2.14
C ALA A 395 12.70 34.41 -2.76
N ASP A 396 12.88 34.28 -4.08
CA ASP A 396 13.86 35.01 -4.87
C ASP A 396 13.44 36.49 -4.96
N ASP A 397 12.19 36.81 -5.32
CA ASP A 397 11.62 38.16 -5.31
C ASP A 397 11.75 38.82 -3.92
N ALA A 398 11.51 38.05 -2.84
CA ALA A 398 11.69 38.54 -1.47
C ALA A 398 13.17 38.78 -1.13
N LEU A 399 14.07 37.92 -1.60
CA LEU A 399 15.51 38.08 -1.43
C LEU A 399 16.00 39.32 -2.19
N ASP A 400 15.62 39.46 -3.46
CA ASP A 400 15.95 40.59 -4.33
C ASP A 400 15.43 41.90 -3.71
N SER A 401 14.22 41.91 -3.16
CA SER A 401 13.66 43.10 -2.48
C SER A 401 14.47 43.56 -1.25
N VAL A 402 15.28 42.67 -0.65
CA VAL A 402 16.19 43.00 0.46
C VAL A 402 17.58 43.39 -0.04
N LEU A 403 18.00 42.86 -1.21
CA LEU A 403 19.30 43.10 -1.81
C LEU A 403 19.34 44.31 -2.75
N ASP A 404 18.18 44.84 -3.16
CA ASP A 404 18.01 46.07 -3.95
C ASP A 404 18.27 47.34 -3.11
N PHE A 405 19.51 47.52 -2.65
CA PHE A 405 20.01 48.76 -2.02
C PHE A 405 21.17 49.40 -2.77
#